data_AF-A0A923XXF8-F1
#
_entry.id   AF-A0A923XXF8-F1
#
_cell.length_a   1.000
_cell.length_b   1.000
_cell.length_c   1.000
_cell.angle_alpha   90.00
_cell.angle_beta   90.00
_cell.angle_gamma   90.00
#
_symmetry.space_group_name_H-M   'P 1'
#
loop_
_entity.id
_entity.type
_entity.pdbx_description
1 polymer ?
#
loop_
_entity_poly.entity_id
_entity_poly.type
_entity_poly.pdbx_seq_one_letter_code
_entity_poly.pdbx_strand_id
1 'polypeptide(L)'
;FPEGRQASAIIPLLWRAQEQEGWLSRPAIEHVASMLGMAYIRALEVGTFYFMFQLQPVRSIAHIQICGTTSCMICGAEALIAVCKEMISPNSHVVSADGKFSWEEVECMGACTNAPMAQIGKDYYEDLTPERLRDLIARFSAGEVPVPGPQNGRYSSEPLGGLTSLKDFESGRTQYNGSVQRAVDIGDTVKRIDGSEVPILTPWLAGKVQA
;
A
#
# COMPACT_ATOMS: atom_id res chain seq x y z
N PHE A 1 16.25 4.84 17.02
CA PHE A 1 17.62 4.69 16.46
C PHE A 1 18.63 5.00 17.55
N PRO A 2 19.87 4.50 17.46
CA PRO A 2 20.93 4.84 18.42
C PRO A 2 21.08 6.35 18.59
N GLU A 3 21.54 6.78 19.76
CA GLU A 3 21.86 8.18 20.00
C GLU A 3 22.87 8.70 18.96
N GLY A 4 22.63 9.90 18.43
CA GLY A 4 23.43 10.49 17.33
C GLY A 4 23.10 9.93 15.94
N ARG A 5 22.14 8.99 15.81
CA ARG A 5 21.67 8.41 14.53
C ARG A 5 20.19 8.68 14.28
N GLN A 6 19.66 9.79 14.78
CA GLN A 6 18.26 10.18 14.64
C GLN A 6 17.84 10.32 13.17
N ALA A 7 18.76 10.76 12.30
CA ALA A 7 18.53 10.91 10.87
C ALA A 7 18.03 9.61 10.18
N SER A 8 18.35 8.44 10.73
CA SER A 8 17.85 7.16 10.22
C SER A 8 16.33 7.00 10.34
N ALA A 9 15.65 7.85 11.13
CA ALA A 9 14.20 7.88 11.25
C ALA A 9 13.49 8.63 10.11
N ILE A 10 14.21 9.25 9.17
CA ILE A 10 13.61 10.11 8.14
C ILE A 10 12.55 9.39 7.31
N ILE A 11 12.87 8.23 6.74
CA ILE A 11 11.93 7.47 5.88
C ILE A 11 10.64 7.09 6.63
N PRO A 12 10.68 6.42 7.79
CA PRO A 12 9.44 6.06 8.49
C PRO A 12 8.66 7.29 8.97
N LEU A 13 9.30 8.39 9.35
CA LEU A 13 8.59 9.60 9.74
C LEU A 13 7.91 10.30 8.56
N LEU A 14 8.58 10.39 7.41
CA LEU A 14 7.94 10.89 6.18
C LEU A 14 6.78 10.00 5.74
N TRP A 15 6.90 8.67 5.91
CA TRP A 15 5.81 7.74 5.64
C TRP A 15 4.60 8.02 6.53
N ARG A 16 4.81 8.21 7.84
CA ARG A 16 3.75 8.56 8.78
C ARG A 16 3.10 9.91 8.44
N ALA A 17 3.90 10.90 8.04
CA ALA A 17 3.36 12.19 7.61
C ALA A 17 2.49 12.05 6.35
N GLN A 18 2.92 11.24 5.38
CA GLN A 18 2.13 10.92 4.20
C GLN A 18 0.85 10.17 4.53
N GLU A 19 0.86 9.23 5.48
CA GLU A 19 -0.34 8.50 5.89
C GLU A 19 -1.42 9.42 6.54
N GLN A 20 -1.02 10.55 7.11
CA GLN A 20 -1.95 11.55 7.68
C GLN A 20 -2.64 12.39 6.60
N GLU A 21 -1.88 12.91 5.63
CA GLU A 21 -2.43 13.82 4.61
C GLU A 21 -2.83 13.10 3.31
N GLY A 22 -2.38 11.85 3.13
CA GLY A 22 -2.49 11.07 1.89
C GLY A 22 -1.38 11.36 0.88
N TRP A 23 -0.58 12.40 1.10
CA TRP A 23 0.57 12.81 0.29
C TRP A 23 1.58 13.53 1.18
N LEU A 24 2.81 13.70 0.71
CA LEU A 24 3.90 14.28 1.48
C LEU A 24 4.10 15.76 1.11
N SER A 25 3.48 16.65 1.89
CA SER A 25 3.57 18.09 1.70
C SER A 25 4.92 18.66 2.11
N ARG A 26 5.32 19.78 1.50
CA ARG A 26 6.56 20.48 1.86
C ARG A 26 6.64 20.86 3.36
N PRO A 27 5.57 21.41 3.99
CA PRO A 27 5.58 21.66 5.43
C PRO A 27 5.84 20.41 6.27
N ALA A 28 5.28 19.26 5.88
CA ALA A 28 5.53 18.00 6.57
C ALA A 28 7.00 17.57 6.48
N ILE A 29 7.62 17.70 5.30
CA ILE A 29 9.05 17.39 5.09
C ILE A 29 9.93 18.29 5.97
N GLU A 30 9.67 19.60 5.98
CA GLU A 30 10.42 20.58 6.77
C GLU A 30 10.23 20.35 8.28
N HIS A 31 9.02 19.97 8.71
CA HIS A 31 8.74 19.62 10.10
C HIS A 31 9.53 18.40 10.56
N VAL A 32 9.52 17.32 9.78
CA VAL A 32 10.29 16.10 10.09
C VAL A 32 11.80 16.40 10.10
N ALA A 33 12.29 17.22 9.17
CA ALA A 33 13.69 17.62 9.15
C ALA A 33 14.10 18.38 10.43
N SER A 34 13.26 19.33 10.86
CA SER A 34 13.45 20.07 12.11
C SER A 34 13.45 19.15 13.34
N MET A 35 12.48 18.22 13.41
CA MET A 35 12.36 17.22 14.47
C MET A 35 13.62 16.36 14.61
N LEU A 36 14.29 16.04 13.50
CA LEU A 36 15.51 15.23 13.47
C LEU A 36 16.80 16.05 13.55
N GLY A 37 16.72 17.39 13.60
CA GLY A 37 17.89 18.27 13.55
C GLY A 37 18.67 18.17 12.22
N MET A 38 17.98 17.86 11.12
CA MET A 38 18.58 17.68 9.80
C MET A 38 18.42 18.93 8.93
N ALA A 39 19.37 19.15 8.01
CA ALA A 39 19.22 20.17 6.98
C ALA A 39 18.05 19.83 6.04
N TYR A 40 17.20 20.80 5.71
CA TYR A 40 15.99 20.59 4.91
C TYR A 40 16.28 19.96 3.54
N ILE A 41 17.40 20.31 2.92
CA ILE A 41 17.81 19.73 1.64
C ILE A 41 18.00 18.21 1.71
N ARG A 42 18.46 17.66 2.85
CA ARG A 42 18.61 16.21 3.02
C ARG A 42 17.26 15.50 3.11
N ALA A 43 16.29 16.13 3.76
CA ALA A 43 14.93 15.59 3.82
C ALA A 43 14.24 15.65 2.46
N LEU A 44 14.45 16.74 1.70
CA LEU A 44 13.97 16.87 0.33
C LEU A 44 14.58 15.83 -0.59
N GLU A 45 15.89 15.56 -0.50
CA GLU A 45 16.55 14.49 -1.27
C GLU A 45 15.92 13.13 -1.01
N VAL A 46 15.61 12.80 0.25
CA VAL A 46 14.90 11.55 0.57
C VAL A 46 13.49 11.57 -0.03
N GLY A 47 12.75 12.65 0.15
CA GLY A 47 11.38 12.79 -0.36
C GLY A 47 11.28 12.70 -1.89
N THR A 48 12.29 13.15 -2.62
CA THR A 48 12.31 13.11 -4.10
C THR A 48 12.97 11.87 -4.68
N PHE A 49 13.85 11.20 -3.94
CA PHE A 49 14.55 10.01 -4.41
C PHE A 49 13.66 8.75 -4.36
N TYR A 50 12.86 8.59 -3.30
CA TYR A 50 11.98 7.43 -3.16
C TYR A 50 10.61 7.72 -3.79
N PHE A 51 10.30 7.06 -4.90
CA PHE A 51 9.06 7.26 -5.67
C PHE A 51 7.77 6.99 -4.88
N MET A 52 7.85 6.25 -3.77
CA MET A 52 6.69 5.95 -2.92
C MET A 52 6.15 7.20 -2.21
N PHE A 53 6.97 8.25 -2.07
CA PHE A 53 6.53 9.53 -1.53
C PHE A 53 5.82 10.37 -2.60
N GLN A 54 4.55 10.64 -2.34
CA GLN A 54 3.68 11.40 -3.23
C GLN A 54 3.86 12.89 -2.93
N LEU A 55 4.63 13.59 -3.77
CA LEU A 55 4.94 15.02 -3.55
C LEU A 55 3.84 15.97 -4.06
N GLN A 56 2.72 15.42 -4.54
CA GLN A 56 1.56 16.15 -5.00
C GLN A 56 0.30 15.55 -4.37
N PRO A 57 -0.76 16.34 -4.16
CA PRO A 57 -2.04 15.82 -3.68
C PRO A 57 -2.53 14.70 -4.59
N VAL A 58 -2.65 13.50 -4.00
CA VAL A 58 -3.36 12.40 -4.64
C VAL A 58 -4.84 12.47 -4.28
N ARG A 59 -5.64 11.78 -5.07
CA ARG A 59 -7.08 11.51 -4.89
C ARG A 59 -7.53 11.15 -3.45
N SER A 60 -8.84 11.20 -3.23
CA SER A 60 -9.46 10.95 -1.91
C SER A 60 -9.61 9.48 -1.51
N ILE A 61 -9.91 8.54 -2.42
CA ILE A 61 -10.16 7.11 -2.14
C ILE A 61 -8.94 6.19 -2.41
N ALA A 62 -8.77 5.61 -3.62
CA ALA A 62 -7.73 4.59 -3.94
C ALA A 62 -6.67 4.90 -5.07
N HIS A 63 -5.41 4.46 -4.87
CA HIS A 63 -4.23 4.76 -5.73
C HIS A 63 -3.92 3.46 -6.32
N ILE A 64 -4.14 3.36 -7.61
CA ILE A 64 -4.05 2.07 -8.22
C ILE A 64 -2.71 2.01 -8.89
N GLN A 65 -1.78 1.34 -8.21
CA GLN A 65 -0.42 1.12 -8.69
C GLN A 65 -0.39 -0.26 -9.34
N ILE A 66 -0.47 -0.30 -10.67
CA ILE A 66 -0.48 -1.55 -11.43
C ILE A 66 0.96 -1.93 -11.75
N CYS A 67 1.35 -3.16 -11.40
CA CYS A 67 2.67 -3.66 -11.78
C CYS A 67 2.72 -3.96 -13.30
N GLY A 68 3.53 -3.21 -14.05
CA GLY A 68 3.70 -3.35 -15.51
C GLY A 68 4.82 -4.31 -15.93
N THR A 69 5.59 -4.86 -14.99
CA THR A 69 6.79 -5.65 -15.30
C THR A 69 6.50 -7.04 -15.87
N THR A 70 7.54 -7.69 -16.41
CA THR A 70 7.46 -8.87 -17.27
C THR A 70 6.50 -9.97 -16.82
N SER A 71 6.52 -10.39 -15.55
CA SER A 71 5.60 -11.44 -15.07
C SER A 71 4.14 -10.99 -15.14
N CYS A 72 3.84 -9.78 -14.66
CA CYS A 72 2.49 -9.21 -14.73
C CYS A 72 2.08 -8.91 -16.18
N MET A 73 3.00 -8.43 -17.02
CA MET A 73 2.78 -8.21 -18.45
C MET A 73 2.33 -9.51 -19.14
N ILE A 74 3.06 -10.61 -18.95
CA ILE A 74 2.71 -11.93 -19.51
C ILE A 74 1.33 -12.39 -19.02
N CYS A 75 0.98 -12.10 -17.77
CA CYS A 75 -0.30 -12.45 -17.17
C CYS A 75 -1.43 -11.45 -17.46
N GLY A 76 -1.20 -10.42 -18.30
CA GLY A 76 -2.25 -9.52 -18.77
C GLY A 76 -2.36 -8.17 -18.08
N ALA A 77 -1.28 -7.64 -17.47
CA ALA A 77 -1.28 -6.32 -16.83
C ALA A 77 -1.71 -5.17 -17.76
N GLU A 78 -1.43 -5.26 -19.07
CA GLU A 78 -1.88 -4.24 -20.04
C GLU A 78 -3.40 -4.10 -20.08
N ALA A 79 -4.14 -5.20 -19.88
CA ALA A 79 -5.59 -5.16 -19.79
C ALA A 79 -6.07 -4.48 -18.51
N LEU A 80 -5.31 -4.60 -17.40
CA LEU A 80 -5.58 -3.86 -16.17
C LEU A 80 -5.31 -2.37 -16.35
N ILE A 81 -4.22 -2.01 -17.02
CA ILE A 81 -3.90 -0.61 -17.36
C ILE A 81 -5.00 0.00 -18.23
N ALA A 82 -5.54 -0.77 -19.19
CA ALA A 82 -6.67 -0.32 -20.01
C ALA A 82 -7.92 -0.01 -19.16
N VAL A 83 -8.23 -0.83 -18.16
CA VAL A 83 -9.31 -0.55 -17.20
C VAL A 83 -9.06 0.75 -16.43
N CYS A 84 -7.84 0.96 -15.93
CA CYS A 84 -7.49 2.21 -15.25
C CYS A 84 -7.64 3.43 -16.17
N LYS A 85 -7.22 3.32 -17.42
CA LYS A 85 -7.36 4.38 -18.43
C LYS A 85 -8.82 4.77 -18.69
N GLU A 86 -9.69 3.77 -18.74
CA GLU A 86 -11.12 3.96 -19.00
C GLU A 86 -11.87 4.50 -17.77
N MET A 87 -11.61 3.95 -16.58
CA MET A 87 -12.39 4.27 -15.38
C MET A 87 -11.89 5.48 -14.59
N ILE A 88 -10.59 5.82 -14.71
CA ILE A 88 -9.95 6.83 -13.85
C ILE A 88 -9.50 8.02 -14.69
N SER A 89 -8.55 7.81 -15.60
CA SER A 89 -7.99 8.85 -16.46
C SER A 89 -7.14 8.24 -17.57
N PRO A 90 -7.13 8.77 -18.81
CA PRO A 90 -6.27 8.27 -19.87
C PRO A 90 -4.76 8.36 -19.56
N ASN A 91 -4.37 9.28 -18.66
CA ASN A 91 -2.98 9.53 -18.29
C ASN A 91 -2.69 9.10 -16.85
N SER A 92 -1.51 8.49 -16.64
CA SER A 92 -0.96 8.16 -15.32
C SER A 92 -0.79 9.41 -14.46
N HIS A 93 -0.89 9.26 -13.13
CA HIS A 93 -0.81 10.30 -12.10
C HIS A 93 -1.86 11.43 -12.21
N VAL A 94 -2.79 11.35 -13.15
CA VAL A 94 -3.90 12.30 -13.26
C VAL A 94 -5.06 11.80 -12.41
N VAL A 95 -5.51 12.65 -11.49
CA VAL A 95 -6.68 12.41 -10.65
C VAL A 95 -7.94 12.39 -11.51
N SER A 96 -8.85 11.44 -11.24
CA SER A 96 -10.14 11.32 -11.92
C SER A 96 -10.98 12.59 -11.75
N ALA A 97 -11.93 12.80 -12.68
CA ALA A 97 -12.76 14.01 -12.68
C ALA A 97 -13.58 14.20 -11.38
N ASP A 98 -13.92 13.10 -10.69
CA ASP A 98 -14.62 13.11 -9.41
C ASP A 98 -13.70 13.24 -8.18
N GLY A 99 -12.38 13.35 -8.40
CA GLY A 99 -11.37 13.48 -7.34
C GLY A 99 -11.10 12.19 -6.56
N LYS A 100 -11.76 11.08 -6.91
CA LYS A 100 -11.78 9.86 -6.08
C LYS A 100 -10.63 8.91 -6.34
N PHE A 101 -10.09 8.87 -7.55
CA PHE A 101 -9.09 7.88 -7.96
C PHE A 101 -7.93 8.52 -8.73
N SER A 102 -6.81 7.83 -8.74
CA SER A 102 -5.62 8.12 -9.53
C SER A 102 -4.88 6.80 -9.70
N TRP A 103 -4.20 6.64 -10.82
CA TRP A 103 -3.49 5.40 -11.12
C TRP A 103 -2.11 5.69 -11.66
N GLU A 104 -1.23 4.70 -11.52
CA GLU A 104 0.08 4.69 -12.15
C GLU A 104 0.49 3.26 -12.50
N GLU A 105 1.34 3.15 -13.51
CA GLU A 105 2.08 1.94 -13.79
C GLU A 105 3.37 1.97 -12.98
N VAL A 106 3.65 0.90 -12.23
CA VAL A 106 4.83 0.76 -11.38
C VAL A 106 5.67 -0.45 -11.79
N GLU A 107 6.90 -0.44 -11.31
CA GLU A 107 7.84 -1.53 -11.46
C GLU A 107 7.46 -2.77 -10.62
N CYS A 108 8.37 -3.72 -10.49
CA CYS A 108 8.11 -5.00 -9.84
C CYS A 108 7.77 -4.80 -8.36
N MET A 109 6.59 -5.31 -7.96
CA MET A 109 6.09 -5.29 -6.57
C MET A 109 6.33 -6.61 -5.83
N GLY A 110 7.05 -7.56 -6.44
CA GLY A 110 7.47 -8.80 -5.77
C GLY A 110 6.37 -9.85 -5.54
N ALA A 111 5.18 -9.68 -6.09
CA ALA A 111 4.06 -10.64 -6.00
C ALA A 111 3.90 -11.50 -7.27
N CYS A 112 5.01 -11.90 -7.88
CA CYS A 112 5.02 -12.51 -9.23
C CYS A 112 4.25 -13.84 -9.32
N THR A 113 4.12 -14.59 -8.23
CA THR A 113 3.34 -15.85 -8.19
C THR A 113 1.83 -15.64 -8.31
N ASN A 114 1.38 -14.43 -8.00
CA ASN A 114 -0.02 -14.01 -7.99
C ASN A 114 -0.28 -12.90 -9.03
N ALA A 115 0.55 -12.85 -10.07
CA ALA A 115 0.37 -11.91 -11.17
C ALA A 115 -0.94 -12.18 -11.95
N PRO A 116 -1.58 -11.14 -12.55
CA PRO A 116 -1.24 -9.73 -12.43
C PRO A 116 -1.85 -9.12 -11.16
N MET A 117 -1.25 -8.03 -10.66
CA MET A 117 -1.61 -7.45 -9.36
C MET A 117 -1.62 -5.92 -9.36
N ALA A 118 -2.31 -5.36 -8.38
CA ALA A 118 -2.35 -3.94 -8.07
C ALA A 118 -2.00 -3.73 -6.60
N GLN A 119 -1.22 -2.70 -6.28
CA GLN A 119 -1.14 -2.16 -4.93
C GLN A 119 -2.13 -1.00 -4.80
N ILE A 120 -2.89 -1.00 -3.71
CA ILE A 120 -3.76 0.11 -3.32
C ILE A 120 -3.48 0.46 -1.86
N GLY A 121 -2.89 1.63 -1.64
CA GLY A 121 -2.37 1.99 -0.33
C GLY A 121 -1.20 1.08 0.03
N LYS A 122 -1.28 0.39 1.18
CA LYS A 122 -0.29 -0.60 1.61
C LYS A 122 -0.63 -2.03 1.19
N ASP A 123 -1.81 -2.24 0.62
CA ASP A 123 -2.40 -3.56 0.41
C ASP A 123 -2.23 -4.05 -1.03
N TYR A 124 -2.02 -5.35 -1.19
CA TYR A 124 -1.93 -6.02 -2.50
C TYR A 124 -3.27 -6.66 -2.86
N TYR A 125 -3.66 -6.50 -4.11
CA TYR A 125 -4.80 -7.15 -4.74
C TYR A 125 -4.28 -7.92 -5.94
N GLU A 126 -4.39 -9.24 -5.88
CA GLU A 126 -3.62 -10.16 -6.72
C GLU A 126 -4.53 -11.08 -7.53
N ASP A 127 -3.97 -11.80 -8.50
CA ASP A 127 -4.71 -12.70 -9.41
C ASP A 127 -5.89 -11.96 -10.11
N LEU A 128 -5.64 -10.70 -10.48
CA LEU A 128 -6.65 -9.80 -11.03
C LEU A 128 -6.98 -10.13 -12.48
N THR A 129 -8.24 -9.90 -12.83
CA THR A 129 -8.71 -9.81 -14.23
C THR A 129 -9.28 -8.41 -14.45
N PRO A 130 -9.50 -7.97 -15.70
CA PRO A 130 -10.16 -6.70 -15.97
C PRO A 130 -11.50 -6.56 -15.24
N GLU A 131 -12.30 -7.63 -15.20
CA GLU A 131 -13.61 -7.64 -14.53
C GLU A 131 -13.47 -7.48 -13.02
N ARG A 132 -12.52 -8.21 -12.41
CA ARG A 132 -12.25 -8.10 -10.96
C ARG A 132 -11.71 -6.73 -10.59
N LEU A 133 -10.86 -6.13 -11.42
CA LEU A 133 -10.36 -4.78 -11.16
C LEU A 133 -11.49 -3.74 -11.26
N ARG A 134 -12.40 -3.86 -12.24
CA ARG A 134 -13.58 -2.99 -12.34
C ARG A 134 -14.47 -3.10 -11.10
N ASP A 135 -14.74 -4.33 -10.66
CA ASP A 135 -15.51 -4.60 -9.44
C ASP A 135 -14.80 -3.99 -8.21
N LEU A 136 -13.50 -4.22 -8.08
CA LEU A 136 -12.69 -3.67 -6.99
C LEU A 136 -12.79 -2.13 -6.93
N ILE A 137 -12.63 -1.44 -8.06
CA ILE A 137 -12.76 0.02 -8.16
C ILE A 137 -14.17 0.47 -7.77
N ALA A 138 -15.21 -0.24 -8.24
CA ALA A 138 -16.60 0.08 -7.92
C ALA A 138 -16.88 -0.04 -6.41
N ARG A 139 -16.38 -1.10 -5.77
CA ARG A 139 -16.51 -1.33 -4.32
C ARG A 139 -15.82 -0.25 -3.51
N PHE A 140 -14.60 0.14 -3.89
CA PHE A 140 -13.93 1.31 -3.28
C PHE A 140 -14.74 2.59 -3.47
N SER A 141 -15.35 2.80 -4.65
CA SER A 141 -16.18 3.98 -4.92
C SER A 141 -17.45 4.01 -4.06
N ALA A 142 -17.98 2.85 -3.69
CA ALA A 142 -19.10 2.66 -2.77
C ALA A 142 -18.71 2.81 -1.29
N GLY A 143 -17.43 3.02 -0.97
CA GLY A 143 -16.94 3.14 0.39
C GLY A 143 -16.67 1.81 1.08
N GLU A 144 -16.70 0.70 0.35
CA GLU A 144 -16.24 -0.58 0.87
C GLU A 144 -14.71 -0.61 0.94
N VAL A 145 -14.20 -1.48 1.81
CA VAL A 145 -12.79 -1.82 1.88
C VAL A 145 -12.64 -3.31 1.56
N PRO A 146 -12.39 -3.65 0.27
CA PRO A 146 -12.21 -5.04 -0.15
C PRO A 146 -11.05 -5.72 0.58
N VAL A 147 -11.14 -7.04 0.73
CA VAL A 147 -10.11 -7.82 1.42
C VAL A 147 -8.89 -7.98 0.51
N PRO A 148 -7.67 -7.66 0.99
CA PRO A 148 -6.45 -7.81 0.21
C PRO A 148 -6.00 -9.26 0.06
N GLY A 149 -5.19 -9.51 -0.95
CA GLY A 149 -4.66 -10.83 -1.36
C GLY A 149 -5.21 -11.31 -2.70
N PRO A 150 -5.13 -12.63 -2.97
CA PRO A 150 -5.63 -13.25 -4.19
C PRO A 150 -7.13 -13.08 -4.38
N GLN A 151 -7.54 -12.59 -5.55
CA GLN A 151 -8.96 -12.39 -5.88
C GLN A 151 -9.60 -13.59 -6.59
N ASN A 152 -8.88 -14.72 -6.69
CA ASN A 152 -9.32 -15.93 -7.37
C ASN A 152 -9.71 -17.09 -6.44
N GLY A 153 -9.73 -16.87 -5.12
CA GLY A 153 -10.08 -17.87 -4.11
C GLY A 153 -8.90 -18.65 -3.53
N ARG A 154 -7.67 -18.39 -3.98
CA ARG A 154 -6.46 -18.84 -3.27
C ARG A 154 -6.35 -18.16 -1.90
N TYR A 155 -5.67 -18.83 -0.99
CA TYR A 155 -5.38 -18.36 0.36
C TYR A 155 -4.20 -17.41 0.40
N SER A 156 -3.12 -17.72 -0.32
CA SER A 156 -1.94 -16.86 -0.49
C SER A 156 -1.31 -17.10 -1.87
N SER A 157 -0.24 -17.89 -1.94
CA SER A 157 0.53 -18.12 -3.17
C SER A 157 0.56 -19.60 -3.57
N GLU A 158 -0.32 -20.42 -2.99
CA GLU A 158 -0.40 -21.84 -3.33
C GLU A 158 -0.94 -22.07 -4.75
N PRO A 159 -0.65 -23.24 -5.35
CA PRO A 159 -1.24 -23.59 -6.65
C PRO A 159 -2.77 -23.57 -6.58
N LEU A 160 -3.43 -23.02 -7.62
CA LEU A 160 -4.90 -22.93 -7.66
C LEU A 160 -5.60 -24.29 -7.54
N GLY A 161 -4.95 -25.36 -8.00
CA GLY A 161 -5.46 -26.73 -7.92
C GLY A 161 -5.33 -27.39 -6.55
N GLY A 162 -4.85 -26.66 -5.53
CA GLY A 162 -4.61 -27.15 -4.18
C GLY A 162 -3.14 -27.38 -3.84
N LEU A 163 -2.88 -27.72 -2.58
CA LEU A 163 -1.53 -27.86 -2.06
C LEU A 163 -0.80 -29.06 -2.69
N THR A 164 0.36 -28.78 -3.28
CA THR A 164 1.28 -29.82 -3.79
C THR A 164 2.40 -30.14 -2.80
N SER A 165 2.68 -29.22 -1.87
CA SER A 165 3.68 -29.34 -0.80
C SER A 165 3.07 -28.87 0.53
N LEU A 166 3.74 -29.19 1.65
CA LEU A 166 3.30 -28.82 3.02
C LEU A 166 1.84 -29.19 3.34
N LYS A 167 1.36 -30.31 2.80
CA LYS A 167 -0.03 -30.77 2.94
C LYS A 167 -0.48 -30.97 4.39
N ASP A 168 0.46 -31.34 5.26
CA ASP A 168 0.19 -31.54 6.70
C ASP A 168 -0.25 -30.26 7.42
N PHE A 169 -0.04 -29.08 6.81
CA PHE A 169 -0.37 -27.77 7.36
C PHE A 169 -1.60 -27.12 6.70
N GLU A 170 -2.43 -27.89 5.97
CA GLU A 170 -3.63 -27.36 5.32
C GLU A 170 -4.72 -26.93 6.33
N SER A 171 -4.84 -27.68 7.43
CA SER A 171 -5.88 -27.50 8.44
C SER A 171 -5.47 -26.52 9.55
N GLY A 172 -6.46 -25.95 10.26
CA GLY A 172 -6.21 -25.09 11.41
C GLY A 172 -5.76 -23.65 11.08
N ARG A 173 -5.83 -23.26 9.80
CA ARG A 173 -5.55 -21.88 9.36
C ARG A 173 -6.70 -20.92 9.65
N THR A 174 -6.37 -19.64 9.80
CA THR A 174 -7.35 -18.54 9.82
C THR A 174 -8.04 -18.40 8.47
N GLN A 175 -9.11 -17.59 8.39
CA GLN A 175 -9.86 -17.37 7.15
C GLN A 175 -8.96 -16.78 6.05
N TYR A 176 -8.12 -15.80 6.40
CA TYR A 176 -7.13 -15.20 5.52
C TYR A 176 -5.70 -15.54 5.96
N ASN A 177 -4.71 -15.24 5.11
CA ASN A 177 -3.31 -15.33 5.52
C ASN A 177 -3.02 -14.46 6.75
N GLY A 178 -1.95 -14.77 7.48
CA GLY A 178 -1.72 -14.18 8.80
C GLY A 178 -1.52 -12.66 8.83
N SER A 179 -1.09 -12.02 7.74
CA SER A 179 -1.00 -10.55 7.66
C SER A 179 -2.37 -9.94 7.35
N VAL A 180 -3.08 -10.47 6.37
CA VAL A 180 -4.42 -10.00 5.99
C VAL A 180 -5.42 -10.20 7.12
N GLN A 181 -5.41 -11.35 7.79
CA GLN A 181 -6.29 -11.61 8.93
C GLN A 181 -6.09 -10.55 10.03
N ARG A 182 -4.83 -10.26 10.37
CA ARG A 182 -4.51 -9.23 11.38
C ARG A 182 -5.00 -7.85 10.96
N ALA A 183 -4.80 -7.47 9.70
CA ALA A 183 -5.25 -6.18 9.18
C ALA A 183 -6.79 -6.06 9.21
N VAL A 184 -7.50 -7.14 8.85
CA VAL A 184 -8.97 -7.19 8.91
C VAL A 184 -9.48 -7.10 10.35
N ASP A 185 -8.89 -7.88 11.26
CA ASP A 185 -9.32 -7.94 12.67
C ASP A 185 -9.25 -6.57 13.36
N ILE A 186 -8.25 -5.75 13.01
CA ILE A 186 -8.04 -4.41 13.59
C ILE A 186 -8.53 -3.26 12.69
N GLY A 187 -9.09 -3.57 11.51
CA GLY A 187 -9.56 -2.57 10.54
C GLY A 187 -8.46 -1.67 9.96
N ASP A 188 -7.23 -2.18 9.81
CA ASP A 188 -6.04 -1.44 9.37
C ASP A 188 -5.61 -1.81 7.93
N THR A 189 -6.56 -2.08 7.04
CA THR A 189 -6.29 -2.29 5.60
C THR A 189 -5.95 -0.94 4.94
N VAL A 190 -6.68 -0.49 3.92
CA VAL A 190 -6.45 0.78 3.20
C VAL A 190 -6.76 2.05 4.03
N LYS A 191 -6.72 1.92 5.37
CA LYS A 191 -7.00 2.96 6.36
C LYS A 191 -5.87 4.00 6.42
N ARG A 192 -6.26 5.27 6.56
CA ARG A 192 -5.36 6.40 6.81
C ARG A 192 -5.20 6.67 8.30
N ILE A 193 -4.23 7.50 8.67
CA ILE A 193 -4.11 7.94 10.06
C ILE A 193 -5.20 8.98 10.34
N ASP A 194 -6.16 8.64 11.18
CA ASP A 194 -7.27 9.48 11.63
C ASP A 194 -7.37 9.58 13.18
N GLY A 195 -6.41 8.98 13.90
CA GLY A 195 -6.37 8.97 15.36
C GLY A 195 -7.11 7.80 16.00
N SER A 196 -7.66 6.88 15.20
CA SER A 196 -8.29 5.64 15.65
C SER A 196 -7.41 4.40 15.41
N GLU A 197 -6.10 4.58 15.21
CA GLU A 197 -5.16 3.48 15.04
C GLU A 197 -4.99 2.67 16.32
N VAL A 198 -4.62 1.40 16.18
CA VAL A 198 -4.24 0.58 17.34
C VAL A 198 -3.02 1.23 18.01
N PRO A 199 -3.04 1.41 19.35
CA PRO A 199 -1.91 1.99 20.07
C PRO A 199 -0.62 1.21 19.79
N ILE A 200 0.47 1.94 19.51
CA ILE A 200 1.78 1.32 19.40
C ILE A 200 2.17 0.79 20.78
N LEU A 201 2.11 -0.54 20.91
CA LEU A 201 2.58 -1.20 22.12
C LEU A 201 4.10 -1.15 22.14
N THR A 202 4.67 -0.54 23.17
CA THR A 202 6.10 -0.47 23.40
C THR A 202 6.49 -1.24 24.66
N PRO A 203 6.25 -2.57 24.73
CA PRO A 203 6.49 -3.36 25.94
C PRO A 203 7.95 -3.32 26.39
N TRP A 204 8.90 -3.05 25.49
CA TRP A 204 10.32 -2.84 25.83
C TRP A 204 10.62 -1.50 26.53
N LEU A 205 9.65 -0.58 26.60
CA LEU A 205 9.72 0.65 27.38
C LEU A 205 9.04 0.52 28.75
N ALA A 206 8.37 -0.60 29.04
CA ALA A 206 7.80 -0.88 30.34
C ALA A 206 8.94 -1.02 31.38
N GLY A 207 9.25 0.08 32.06
CA GLY A 207 10.39 0.22 32.98
C GLY A 207 11.28 1.45 32.74
N LYS A 208 11.16 2.14 31.60
CA LYS A 208 11.91 3.38 31.30
C LYS A 208 11.08 4.66 31.36
N VAL A 209 9.76 4.55 31.51
CA VAL A 209 8.84 5.69 31.64
C VAL A 209 8.69 6.06 33.12
N GLN A 210 9.77 6.57 33.70
CA GLN A 210 9.77 7.39 34.92
C GLN A 210 10.94 8.38 34.79
N ALA A 211 10.65 9.52 34.19
CA ALA A 211 11.37 10.80 34.34
C ALA A 211 10.52 11.90 33.71
#